data_AF-A0A967PKM7-F1
#
_entry.id   AF-A0A967PKM7-F1
#
_cell.length_a   1.000
_cell.length_b   1.000
_cell.length_c   1.000
_cell.angle_alpha   90.00
_cell.angle_beta   90.00
_cell.angle_gamma   90.00
#
_symmetry.space_group_name_H-M   'P 1'
#
loop_
_entity.id
_entity.type
_entity.pdbx_description
1 polymer ?
#
loop_
_entity_poly.entity_id
_entity_poly.type
_entity_poly.pdbx_seq_one_letter_code
_entity_poly.pdbx_strand_id
1 'polypeptide(L)'
;MLIGDWDRHADQWLWAAFSEDEPASWRPIPTDRDQAFARLDGLVLSIARRRLPMLASFGDEYDDAARYHFQARFIDRLALTGLERSVWDSTARALQAALTDAVIDDALAAIPDAAEPVGGPFLRAGLRSRRDALPRIATEMYELLAREPYVHGTGVAEVAEITGTENGVEVTIRPATPASTPYFRRVFLSGETREVRLYLHAGDDRAVIDGQGRLPVKVRVIG
;
A
#
# COMPACT_ATOMS: atom_id res chain seq x y z
N MET A 1 1.72 8.50 -3.02
CA MET A 1 2.54 9.21 -2.03
C MET A 1 3.38 10.33 -2.62
N LEU A 2 4.37 10.05 -3.49
CA LEU A 2 5.28 11.09 -4.01
C LEU A 2 4.58 12.33 -4.55
N ILE A 3 3.57 12.15 -5.39
CA ILE A 3 2.81 13.25 -6.01
C ILE A 3 1.71 13.83 -5.13
N GLY A 4 1.58 13.39 -3.88
CA GLY A 4 0.60 13.93 -2.93
C GLY A 4 -0.87 13.60 -3.22
N ASP A 5 -1.14 12.67 -4.14
CA ASP A 5 -2.49 12.24 -4.47
C ASP A 5 -3.17 11.51 -3.29
N TRP A 6 -4.21 12.14 -2.74
CA TRP A 6 -4.87 11.77 -1.49
C TRP A 6 -6.20 11.03 -1.68
N ASP A 7 -6.80 11.08 -2.87
CA ASP A 7 -8.14 10.53 -3.13
C ASP A 7 -8.13 9.19 -3.87
N ARG A 8 -7.02 8.44 -3.75
CA ARG A 8 -6.88 7.12 -4.38
C ARG A 8 -7.96 6.14 -3.89
N HIS A 9 -8.84 5.68 -4.77
CA HIS A 9 -9.83 4.63 -4.47
C HIS A 9 -10.02 3.64 -5.63
N ALA A 10 -10.76 2.53 -5.40
CA ALA A 10 -10.85 1.40 -6.34
C ALA A 10 -11.31 1.80 -7.75
N ASP A 11 -12.27 2.72 -7.86
CA ASP A 11 -12.78 3.19 -9.17
C ASP A 11 -11.74 3.97 -10.00
N GLN A 12 -10.61 4.37 -9.41
CA GLN A 12 -9.51 5.06 -10.09
C GLN A 12 -8.42 4.10 -10.62
N TRP A 13 -8.69 2.79 -10.60
CA TRP A 13 -7.78 1.76 -11.08
C TRP A 13 -8.48 0.78 -12.01
N LEU A 14 -7.88 0.59 -13.18
CA LEU A 14 -8.14 -0.57 -14.04
C LEU A 14 -7.01 -1.57 -13.86
N TRP A 15 -7.30 -2.84 -14.13
CA TRP A 15 -6.31 -3.92 -14.10
C TRP A 15 -6.28 -4.59 -15.45
N ALA A 16 -5.09 -4.68 -16.04
CA ALA A 16 -4.90 -5.32 -17.34
C ALA A 16 -3.99 -6.54 -17.19
N ALA A 17 -4.44 -7.68 -17.72
CA ALA A 17 -3.63 -8.85 -17.94
C ALA A 17 -2.92 -8.71 -19.30
N PHE A 18 -1.61 -8.92 -19.32
CA PHE A 18 -0.79 -8.82 -20.54
C PHE A 18 -0.34 -10.19 -21.08
N SER A 19 -0.74 -11.29 -20.43
CA SER A 19 -0.55 -12.65 -20.93
C SER A 19 -1.80 -13.50 -20.66
N GLU A 20 -1.93 -14.59 -21.42
CA GLU A 20 -2.94 -15.64 -21.20
C GLU A 20 -2.43 -16.75 -20.27
N ASP A 21 -1.25 -16.57 -19.66
CA ASP A 21 -0.71 -17.55 -18.72
C ASP A 21 -1.60 -17.62 -17.47
N GLU A 22 -1.74 -18.80 -16.89
CA GLU A 22 -2.47 -18.99 -15.64
C GLU A 22 -1.50 -19.39 -14.51
N PRO A 23 -1.40 -18.60 -13.42
CA PRO A 23 -2.13 -17.37 -13.13
C PRO A 23 -1.62 -16.14 -13.92
N ALA A 24 -2.54 -15.30 -14.39
CA ALA A 24 -2.21 -14.13 -15.20
C ALA A 24 -1.44 -13.04 -14.41
N SER A 25 -0.49 -12.38 -15.08
CA SER A 25 0.18 -11.19 -14.55
C SER A 25 -0.65 -9.94 -14.78
N TRP A 26 -1.14 -9.34 -13.70
CA TRP A 26 -1.95 -8.13 -13.73
C TRP A 26 -1.10 -6.88 -13.48
N ARG A 27 -1.34 -5.82 -14.25
CA ARG A 27 -0.74 -4.51 -14.01
C ARG A 27 -1.83 -3.46 -13.72
N PRO A 28 -1.63 -2.61 -12.69
CA PRO A 28 -2.55 -1.53 -12.40
C PRO A 28 -2.40 -0.40 -13.41
N ILE A 29 -3.52 0.16 -13.86
CA ILE A 29 -3.61 1.31 -14.75
C ILE A 29 -4.40 2.39 -14.00
N PRO A 30 -3.75 3.49 -13.56
CA PRO A 30 -4.47 4.58 -12.90
C PRO A 30 -5.32 5.34 -13.93
N THR A 31 -6.57 5.65 -13.59
CA THR A 31 -7.50 6.37 -14.47
C THR A 31 -7.70 7.82 -14.07
N ASP A 32 -7.52 8.16 -12.79
CA ASP A 32 -7.75 9.51 -12.26
C ASP A 32 -6.60 9.95 -11.34
N ARG A 33 -6.21 11.22 -11.48
CA ARG A 33 -5.12 11.91 -10.76
C ARG A 33 -5.45 13.39 -10.51
N ASP A 34 -6.74 13.74 -10.50
CA ASP A 34 -7.22 15.11 -10.29
C ASP A 34 -6.79 15.73 -8.94
N GLN A 35 -6.54 14.91 -7.93
CA GLN A 35 -6.03 15.32 -6.61
C GLN A 35 -4.50 15.26 -6.47
N ALA A 36 -3.77 14.90 -7.52
CA ALA A 36 -2.31 14.96 -7.50
C ALA A 36 -1.82 16.41 -7.39
N PHE A 37 -0.75 16.61 -6.61
CA PHE A 37 -0.16 17.92 -6.33
C PHE A 37 -1.09 18.94 -5.66
N ALA A 38 -2.23 18.48 -5.10
CA ALA A 38 -3.20 19.34 -4.45
C ALA A 38 -2.56 20.14 -3.31
N ARG A 39 -2.58 21.48 -3.44
CA ARG A 39 -2.12 22.41 -2.41
C ARG A 39 -3.32 22.88 -1.60
N LEU A 40 -3.48 22.35 -0.40
CA LEU A 40 -4.61 22.62 0.49
C LEU A 40 -4.19 23.57 1.62
N ASP A 41 -3.94 24.84 1.26
CA ASP A 41 -3.45 25.89 2.14
C ASP A 41 -4.51 26.95 2.51
N GLY A 42 -4.10 27.92 3.34
CA GLY A 42 -5.00 28.95 3.86
C GLY A 42 -5.84 28.51 5.08
N LEU A 43 -6.45 29.49 5.74
CA LEU A 43 -7.10 29.31 7.04
C LEU A 43 -8.23 28.27 6.99
N VAL A 44 -9.14 28.38 6.03
CA VAL A 44 -10.31 27.49 5.93
C VAL A 44 -9.88 26.04 5.67
N LEU A 45 -8.98 25.80 4.72
CA LEU A 45 -8.52 24.45 4.40
C LEU A 45 -7.66 23.86 5.53
N SER A 46 -6.85 24.67 6.22
CA SER A 46 -6.08 24.22 7.38
C SER A 46 -6.99 23.74 8.53
N ILE A 47 -8.14 24.40 8.75
CA ILE A 47 -9.15 23.97 9.71
C ILE A 47 -9.83 22.68 9.23
N ALA A 48 -10.21 22.62 7.95
CA ALA A 48 -10.84 21.45 7.36
C ALA A 48 -9.96 20.20 7.47
N ARG A 49 -8.66 20.30 7.17
CA ARG A 49 -7.67 19.19 7.27
C ARG A 49 -7.51 18.63 8.69
N ARG A 50 -7.82 19.41 9.73
CA ARG A 50 -7.83 18.91 11.12
C ARG A 50 -9.05 18.04 11.43
N ARG A 51 -10.17 18.26 10.72
CA ARG A 51 -11.44 17.52 10.91
C ARG A 51 -11.60 16.38 9.91
N LEU A 52 -10.99 16.52 8.73
CA LEU A 52 -11.08 15.57 7.62
C LEU A 52 -9.71 14.90 7.43
N PRO A 53 -9.52 13.68 7.96
CA PRO A 53 -8.22 13.01 7.93
C PRO A 53 -7.79 12.59 6.51
N MET A 54 -8.72 12.49 5.55
CA MET A 54 -8.37 12.14 4.17
C MET A 54 -7.63 13.26 3.43
N LEU A 55 -7.80 14.52 3.84
CA LEU A 55 -7.23 15.65 3.12
C LEU A 55 -5.73 15.74 3.41
N ALA A 56 -4.93 15.22 2.48
CA ALA A 56 -3.48 15.40 2.45
C ALA A 56 -3.11 16.50 1.46
N SER A 57 -2.15 17.34 1.82
CA SER A 57 -1.63 18.39 0.95
C SER A 57 -0.28 17.97 0.38
N PHE A 58 -0.05 18.33 -0.87
CA PHE A 58 1.28 18.35 -1.46
C PHE A 58 2.07 19.57 -0.94
N GLY A 59 3.38 19.38 -0.81
CA GLY A 59 4.36 20.35 -0.34
C GLY A 59 5.69 19.65 -0.06
N ASP A 60 6.67 20.41 0.40
CA ASP A 60 8.04 19.93 0.65
C ASP A 60 8.11 18.79 1.67
N GLU A 61 7.15 18.74 2.59
CA GLU A 61 7.04 17.69 3.59
C GLU A 61 5.86 16.76 3.29
N TYR A 62 6.02 15.48 3.63
CA TYR A 62 4.90 14.57 3.67
C TYR A 62 4.01 14.90 4.87
N ASP A 63 2.71 15.02 4.61
CA ASP A 63 1.69 14.73 5.60
C ASP A 63 1.82 13.28 6.12
N ASP A 64 1.14 12.98 7.23
CA ASP A 64 1.09 11.63 7.81
C ASP A 64 0.67 10.57 6.77
N ALA A 65 1.42 9.46 6.71
CA ALA A 65 1.14 8.29 5.87
C ALA A 65 -0.32 7.83 5.95
N ALA A 66 -0.93 7.88 7.15
CA ALA A 66 -2.32 7.51 7.38
C ALA A 66 -3.32 8.34 6.55
N ARG A 67 -2.99 9.59 6.21
CA ARG A 67 -3.83 10.44 5.36
C ARG A 67 -3.84 9.95 3.92
N TYR A 68 -2.67 9.65 3.35
CA TYR A 68 -2.53 9.09 2.00
C TYR A 68 -3.07 7.67 1.88
N HIS A 69 -3.11 6.94 2.99
CA HIS A 69 -3.74 5.63 3.07
C HIS A 69 -5.26 5.71 3.22
N PHE A 70 -5.81 6.79 3.79
CA PHE A 70 -7.19 6.80 4.26
C PHE A 70 -8.20 6.40 3.18
N GLN A 71 -8.16 7.04 2.01
CA GLN A 71 -9.05 6.71 0.89
C GLN A 71 -8.66 5.39 0.24
N ALA A 72 -7.35 5.14 0.12
CA ALA A 72 -6.78 3.95 -0.51
C ALA A 72 -6.87 2.69 0.35
N ARG A 73 -7.43 2.77 1.56
CA ARG A 73 -7.33 1.72 2.58
C ARG A 73 -7.77 0.34 2.10
N PHE A 74 -8.77 0.29 1.23
CA PHE A 74 -9.25 -0.98 0.67
C PHE A 74 -8.26 -1.56 -0.34
N ILE A 75 -7.82 -0.77 -1.32
CA ILE A 75 -6.88 -1.22 -2.36
C ILE A 75 -5.47 -1.49 -1.81
N ASP A 76 -4.98 -0.63 -0.91
CA ASP A 76 -3.65 -0.77 -0.31
C ASP A 76 -3.60 -2.04 0.56
N ARG A 77 -4.66 -2.36 1.32
CA ARG A 77 -4.72 -3.61 2.08
C ARG A 77 -4.84 -4.84 1.18
N LEU A 78 -5.64 -4.76 0.13
CA LEU A 78 -5.79 -5.87 -0.81
C LEU A 78 -4.45 -6.19 -1.51
N ALA A 79 -3.75 -5.17 -2.00
CA ALA A 79 -2.58 -5.36 -2.85
C ALA A 79 -1.25 -5.43 -2.08
N LEU A 80 -1.11 -4.74 -0.94
CA LEU A 80 0.19 -4.52 -0.30
C LEU A 80 0.37 -5.33 0.99
N THR A 81 -0.69 -5.93 1.55
CA THR A 81 -0.58 -6.79 2.75
C THR A 81 0.20 -8.08 2.50
N GLY A 82 0.49 -8.45 1.25
CA GLY A 82 1.44 -9.53 0.96
C GLY A 82 2.91 -9.15 1.11
N LEU A 83 3.24 -7.85 1.14
CA LEU A 83 4.63 -7.39 1.00
C LEU A 83 5.35 -7.27 2.35
N GLU A 84 6.59 -7.75 2.38
CA GLU A 84 7.51 -7.62 3.52
C GLU A 84 8.26 -6.28 3.51
N ARG A 85 8.80 -5.87 4.67
CA ARG A 85 9.57 -4.62 4.83
C ARG A 85 10.68 -4.46 3.79
N SER A 86 11.39 -5.54 3.49
CA SER A 86 12.47 -5.57 2.50
C SER A 86 12.03 -5.09 1.11
N VAL A 87 10.80 -5.42 0.70
CA VAL A 87 10.22 -4.96 -0.57
C VAL A 87 9.92 -3.47 -0.52
N TRP A 88 9.36 -2.98 0.59
CA TRP A 88 9.11 -1.55 0.77
C TRP A 88 10.40 -0.73 0.74
N ASP A 89 11.42 -1.16 1.50
CA ASP A 89 12.71 -0.48 1.60
C ASP A 89 13.43 -0.45 0.24
N SER A 90 13.49 -1.59 -0.45
CA SER A 90 14.14 -1.68 -1.75
C SER A 90 13.41 -0.87 -2.82
N THR A 91 12.07 -0.92 -2.85
CA THR A 91 11.25 -0.13 -3.79
C THR A 91 11.41 1.37 -3.55
N ALA A 92 11.40 1.82 -2.29
CA ALA A 92 11.56 3.23 -1.95
C ALA A 92 12.94 3.76 -2.37
N ARG A 93 14.00 2.98 -2.14
CA ARG A 93 15.37 3.34 -2.56
C ARG A 93 15.53 3.33 -4.08
N ALA A 94 14.96 2.34 -4.76
CA ALA A 94 14.98 2.27 -6.22
C ALA A 94 14.27 3.49 -6.84
N LEU A 95 13.09 3.85 -6.32
CA LEU A 95 12.35 5.03 -6.79
C LEU A 95 13.11 6.34 -6.49
N GLN A 96 13.67 6.47 -5.28
CA GLN A 96 14.50 7.61 -4.89
C GLN A 96 15.69 7.79 -5.85
N ALA A 97 16.38 6.71 -6.21
CA ALA A 97 17.52 6.75 -7.12
C ALA A 97 17.13 7.05 -8.57
N ALA A 98 15.97 6.55 -9.02
CA ALA A 98 15.49 6.75 -10.39
C ALA A 98 15.02 8.18 -10.67
N LEU A 99 14.52 8.88 -9.64
CA LEU A 99 13.99 10.25 -9.76
C LEU A 99 15.09 11.30 -9.60
N THR A 100 16.10 11.28 -10.45
CA THR A 100 17.19 12.27 -10.37
C THR A 100 16.67 13.71 -10.53
N ASP A 101 17.47 14.69 -10.12
CA ASP A 101 17.13 16.11 -10.33
C ASP A 101 16.85 16.39 -11.82
N ALA A 102 17.63 15.80 -12.73
CA ALA A 102 17.40 15.91 -14.18
C ALA A 102 16.05 15.33 -14.60
N VAL A 103 15.67 14.14 -14.12
CA VAL A 103 14.36 13.53 -14.44
C VAL A 103 13.21 14.39 -13.93
N ILE A 104 13.34 14.96 -12.73
CA ILE A 104 12.32 15.89 -12.19
C ILE A 104 12.26 17.16 -13.03
N ASP A 105 13.42 17.72 -13.40
CA ASP A 105 13.50 18.97 -14.15
C ASP A 105 12.94 18.81 -15.57
N ASP A 106 13.27 17.70 -16.24
CA ASP A 106 12.76 17.34 -17.56
C ASP A 106 11.23 17.14 -17.53
N ALA A 107 10.70 16.51 -16.48
CA ALA A 107 9.25 16.36 -16.31
C ALA A 107 8.55 17.71 -16.11
N LEU A 108 9.16 18.62 -15.34
CA LEU A 108 8.60 19.97 -15.12
C LEU A 108 8.74 20.88 -16.33
N ALA A 109 9.66 20.61 -17.26
CA ALA A 109 9.77 21.33 -18.53
C ALA A 109 8.57 21.09 -19.46
N ALA A 110 7.75 20.06 -19.19
CA ALA A 110 6.50 19.83 -19.92
C ALA A 110 5.33 20.69 -19.42
N ILE A 111 5.50 21.45 -18.32
CA ILE A 111 4.49 22.39 -17.82
C ILE A 111 4.36 23.56 -18.81
N PRO A 112 3.14 24.02 -19.15
CA PRO A 112 2.95 25.19 -20.00
C PRO A 112 3.66 26.43 -19.46
N ASP A 113 4.27 27.23 -20.34
CA ASP A 113 5.04 28.44 -19.97
C ASP A 113 4.28 29.40 -19.05
N ALA A 114 2.96 29.52 -19.22
CA ALA A 114 2.11 30.36 -18.38
C ALA A 114 1.96 29.85 -16.94
N ALA A 115 2.10 28.54 -16.72
CA ALA A 115 1.94 27.89 -15.41
C ALA A 115 3.28 27.71 -14.68
N GLU A 116 4.41 27.69 -15.39
CA GLU A 116 5.76 27.56 -14.82
C GLU A 116 6.02 28.60 -13.71
N PRO A 117 5.86 29.92 -13.91
CA PRO A 117 6.18 30.90 -12.88
C PRO A 117 5.24 30.84 -11.67
N VAL A 118 4.06 30.22 -11.83
CA VAL A 118 3.05 30.10 -10.76
C VAL A 118 3.30 28.88 -9.89
N GLY A 119 3.63 27.73 -10.51
CA GLY A 119 3.69 26.44 -9.82
C GLY A 119 5.00 25.68 -9.97
N GLY A 120 5.81 25.97 -10.97
CA GLY A 120 7.05 25.24 -11.29
C GLY A 120 8.04 25.17 -10.12
N PRO A 121 8.42 26.29 -9.49
CA PRO A 121 9.30 26.28 -8.32
C PRO A 121 8.74 25.48 -7.14
N PHE A 122 7.43 25.59 -6.87
CA PHE A 122 6.76 24.85 -5.80
C PHE A 122 6.76 23.33 -6.06
N LEU A 123 6.45 22.92 -7.28
CA LEU A 123 6.47 21.51 -7.67
C LEU A 123 7.90 20.95 -7.63
N ARG A 124 8.90 21.72 -8.07
CA ARG A 124 10.32 21.31 -8.06
C ARG A 124 10.83 21.06 -6.64
N ALA A 125 10.60 22.01 -5.74
CA ALA A 125 10.98 21.89 -4.33
C ALA A 125 10.27 20.69 -3.68
N GLY A 126 8.95 20.60 -3.88
CA GLY A 126 8.12 19.52 -3.36
C GLY A 126 8.57 18.14 -3.83
N LEU A 127 8.76 17.95 -5.14
CA LEU A 127 9.16 16.66 -5.71
C LEU A 127 10.53 16.21 -5.21
N ARG A 128 11.52 17.12 -5.17
CA ARG A 128 12.88 16.79 -4.69
C ARG A 128 12.88 16.44 -3.20
N SER A 129 12.29 17.28 -2.36
CA SER A 129 12.23 17.03 -0.91
C SER A 129 11.48 15.73 -0.59
N ARG A 130 10.35 15.49 -1.27
CA ARG A 130 9.56 14.26 -1.09
C ARG A 130 10.24 13.02 -1.64
N ARG A 131 10.98 13.12 -2.74
CA ARG A 131 11.84 12.04 -3.23
C ARG A 131 12.86 11.67 -2.15
N ASP A 132 13.51 12.66 -1.56
CA ASP A 132 14.55 12.43 -0.57
C ASP A 132 13.99 11.79 0.72
N ALA A 133 12.74 12.11 1.06
CA ALA A 133 12.01 11.50 2.16
C ALA A 133 11.26 10.19 1.84
N LEU A 134 11.40 9.62 0.62
CA LEU A 134 10.72 8.37 0.22
C LEU A 134 10.97 7.19 1.18
N PRO A 135 12.20 6.90 1.62
CA PRO A 135 12.45 5.78 2.55
C PRO A 135 11.66 5.91 3.86
N ARG A 136 11.53 7.14 4.38
CA ARG A 136 10.80 7.41 5.61
C ARG A 136 9.31 7.15 5.43
N ILE A 137 8.68 7.75 4.42
CA ILE A 137 7.23 7.60 4.23
C ILE A 137 6.84 6.16 3.85
N ALA A 138 7.71 5.44 3.14
CA ALA A 138 7.53 4.02 2.84
C ALA A 138 7.55 3.16 4.11
N THR A 139 8.46 3.47 5.04
CA THR A 139 8.53 2.83 6.36
C THR A 139 7.23 3.06 7.15
N GLU A 140 6.76 4.31 7.21
CA GLU A 140 5.52 4.66 7.92
C GLU A 140 4.29 3.94 7.33
N MET A 141 4.20 3.85 6.00
CA MET A 141 3.13 3.09 5.33
C MET A 141 3.20 1.59 5.60
N TYR A 142 4.41 1.01 5.56
CA TYR A 142 4.60 -0.40 5.90
C TYR A 142 4.12 -0.68 7.32
N GLU A 143 4.54 0.12 8.29
CA GLU A 143 4.17 -0.06 9.69
C GLU A 143 2.67 0.06 9.92
N LEU A 144 2.00 0.97 9.21
CA LEU A 144 0.55 1.10 9.25
C LEU A 144 -0.16 -0.18 8.78
N LEU A 145 0.29 -0.75 7.66
CA LEU A 145 -0.30 -1.96 7.06
C LEU A 145 0.08 -3.25 7.81
N ALA A 146 1.31 -3.32 8.32
CA ALA A 146 1.84 -4.48 9.03
C ALA A 146 1.31 -4.60 10.46
N ARG A 147 0.83 -3.51 11.07
CA ARG A 147 0.32 -3.53 12.44
C ARG A 147 -0.93 -4.38 12.61
N GLU A 148 -1.88 -4.28 11.67
CA GLU A 148 -3.11 -5.08 11.65
C GLU A 148 -3.47 -5.48 10.20
N PRO A 149 -2.75 -6.45 9.62
CA PRO A 149 -2.93 -6.86 8.23
C PRO A 149 -4.27 -7.58 8.03
N TYR A 150 -4.89 -7.29 6.88
CA TYR A 150 -6.13 -7.91 6.42
C TYR A 150 -5.74 -8.87 5.32
N VAL A 151 -5.80 -10.17 5.62
CA VAL A 151 -5.50 -11.21 4.65
C VAL A 151 -6.84 -11.74 4.16
N HIS A 152 -7.04 -11.67 2.84
CA HIS A 152 -8.27 -12.11 2.20
C HIS A 152 -8.04 -13.42 1.47
N GLY A 153 -8.87 -14.40 1.78
CA GLY A 153 -9.17 -15.51 0.88
C GLY A 153 -9.93 -15.03 -0.36
N THR A 154 -10.33 -15.96 -1.20
CA THR A 154 -11.22 -15.70 -2.34
C THR A 154 -12.65 -16.15 -2.02
N GLY A 155 -13.47 -16.33 -3.06
CA GLY A 155 -14.80 -16.93 -2.94
C GLY A 155 -14.84 -18.43 -3.25
N VAL A 156 -13.69 -19.06 -3.54
CA VAL A 156 -13.61 -20.52 -3.74
C VAL A 156 -13.21 -21.21 -2.44
N ALA A 157 -13.41 -22.53 -2.36
CA ALA A 157 -13.00 -23.31 -1.20
C ALA A 157 -11.47 -23.31 -1.04
N GLU A 158 -11.00 -22.93 0.14
CA GLU A 158 -9.59 -22.71 0.46
C GLU A 158 -9.17 -23.36 1.77
N VAL A 159 -7.86 -23.61 1.90
CA VAL A 159 -7.23 -23.99 3.16
C VAL A 159 -6.26 -22.90 3.56
N ALA A 160 -6.47 -22.33 4.74
CA ALA A 160 -5.56 -21.41 5.37
C ALA A 160 -4.80 -22.12 6.50
N GLU A 161 -3.51 -22.30 6.29
CA GLU A 161 -2.59 -22.91 7.25
C GLU A 161 -1.91 -21.79 8.05
N ILE A 162 -2.03 -21.86 9.38
CA ILE A 162 -1.56 -20.84 10.32
C ILE A 162 -0.57 -21.51 11.27
N THR A 163 0.71 -21.16 11.14
CA THR A 163 1.78 -21.83 11.88
C THR A 163 2.55 -20.84 12.73
N GLY A 164 2.67 -21.11 14.03
CA GLY A 164 3.54 -20.32 14.90
C GLY A 164 5.02 -20.50 14.55
N THR A 165 5.76 -19.40 14.46
CA THR A 165 7.22 -19.42 14.28
C THR A 165 7.92 -18.86 15.52
N GLU A 166 9.25 -18.94 15.59
CA GLU A 166 10.01 -18.36 16.71
C GLU A 166 9.73 -16.85 16.87
N ASN A 167 9.48 -16.14 15.77
CA ASN A 167 9.40 -14.68 15.73
C ASN A 167 8.03 -14.14 15.28
N GLY A 168 7.01 -14.99 15.13
CA GLY A 168 5.75 -14.54 14.54
C GLY A 168 4.76 -15.66 14.21
N VAL A 169 3.95 -15.41 13.18
CA VAL A 169 3.02 -16.39 12.61
C VAL A 169 3.16 -16.42 11.10
N GLU A 170 3.30 -17.61 10.52
CA GLU A 170 3.19 -17.83 9.09
C GLU A 170 1.73 -18.08 8.74
N VAL A 171 1.24 -17.39 7.71
CA VAL A 171 -0.07 -17.64 7.12
C VAL A 171 0.13 -18.03 5.66
N THR A 172 -0.36 -19.21 5.30
CA THR A 172 -0.33 -19.76 3.95
C THR A 172 -1.76 -20.01 3.50
N ILE A 173 -2.15 -19.54 2.32
CA ILE A 173 -3.47 -19.80 1.75
C ILE A 173 -3.32 -20.44 0.37
N ARG A 174 -4.10 -21.49 0.16
CA ARG A 174 -4.14 -22.25 -1.09
C ARG A 174 -5.56 -22.74 -1.37
N PRO A 175 -5.91 -23.02 -2.63
CA PRO A 175 -7.15 -23.70 -2.96
C PRO A 175 -7.30 -25.04 -2.23
N ALA A 176 -8.52 -25.43 -1.89
CA ALA A 176 -8.84 -26.72 -1.26
C ALA A 176 -8.83 -27.88 -2.27
N THR A 177 -7.86 -27.90 -3.19
CA THR A 177 -7.68 -28.96 -4.19
C THR A 177 -6.39 -29.75 -3.92
N PRO A 178 -6.33 -31.06 -4.27
CA PRO A 178 -5.12 -31.84 -4.11
C PRO A 178 -3.94 -31.22 -4.87
N ALA A 179 -2.76 -31.17 -4.23
CA ALA A 179 -1.52 -30.65 -4.82
C ALA A 179 -1.55 -29.18 -5.29
N SER A 180 -2.48 -28.36 -4.78
CA SER A 180 -2.55 -26.93 -5.10
C SER A 180 -1.33 -26.15 -4.60
N THR A 181 -0.80 -25.24 -5.40
CA THR A 181 0.23 -24.27 -4.97
C THR A 181 -0.41 -23.12 -4.18
N PRO A 182 0.18 -22.68 -3.05
CA PRO A 182 -0.27 -21.48 -2.35
C PRO A 182 -0.13 -20.23 -3.21
N TYR A 183 -1.17 -19.39 -3.24
CA TYR A 183 -1.09 -18.06 -3.86
C TYR A 183 -0.74 -16.98 -2.85
N PHE A 184 -0.87 -17.27 -1.56
CA PHE A 184 -0.47 -16.38 -0.48
C PHE A 184 0.39 -17.14 0.52
N ARG A 185 1.53 -16.55 0.88
CA ARG A 185 2.39 -17.02 1.96
C ARG A 185 3.12 -15.82 2.55
N ARG A 186 2.96 -15.57 3.84
CA ARG A 186 3.68 -14.50 4.54
C ARG A 186 3.93 -14.85 6.00
N VAL A 187 5.13 -14.50 6.48
CA VAL A 187 5.43 -14.47 7.92
C VAL A 187 5.14 -13.08 8.48
N PHE A 188 4.27 -13.02 9.48
CA PHE A 188 3.94 -11.81 10.22
C PHE A 188 4.71 -11.80 11.54
N LEU A 189 5.63 -10.84 11.67
CA LEU A 189 6.55 -10.75 12.80
C LEU A 189 5.86 -10.15 14.04
N SER A 190 6.09 -10.73 15.21
CA SER A 190 5.49 -10.28 16.49
C SER A 190 5.94 -8.89 16.92
N GLY A 191 7.12 -8.44 16.50
CA GLY A 191 7.62 -7.08 16.72
C GLY A 191 6.92 -6.02 15.87
N GLU A 192 6.21 -6.41 14.82
CA GLU A 192 5.60 -5.48 13.84
C GLU A 192 4.07 -5.64 13.78
N THR A 193 3.56 -6.85 14.04
CA THR A 193 2.16 -7.23 13.84
C THR A 193 1.45 -7.50 15.16
N ARG A 194 0.37 -6.76 15.42
CA ARG A 194 -0.49 -6.94 16.61
C ARG A 194 -1.52 -8.05 16.41
N GLU A 195 -2.18 -8.06 15.25
CA GLU A 195 -3.28 -8.98 14.95
C GLU A 195 -3.40 -9.19 13.44
N VAL A 196 -3.33 -10.44 12.98
CA VAL A 196 -3.69 -10.81 11.61
C VAL A 196 -5.18 -11.07 11.56
N ARG A 197 -5.89 -10.39 10.66
CA ARG A 197 -7.31 -10.64 10.38
C ARG A 197 -7.43 -11.40 9.08
N LEU A 198 -7.76 -12.67 9.17
CA LEU A 198 -7.91 -13.58 8.04
C LEU A 198 -9.40 -13.70 7.69
N TYR A 199 -9.77 -13.26 6.50
CA TYR A 199 -11.14 -13.30 5.96
C TYR A 199 -11.25 -14.45 4.96
N LEU A 200 -11.99 -15.51 5.31
CA LEU A 200 -12.21 -16.72 4.49
C LEU A 200 -13.65 -16.70 3.96
N HIS A 201 -13.90 -15.96 2.89
CA HIS A 201 -15.23 -15.39 2.60
C HIS A 201 -16.39 -16.40 2.52
N ALA A 202 -16.65 -17.01 1.37
CA ALA A 202 -17.87 -17.78 1.12
C ALA A 202 -17.61 -19.22 0.65
N GLY A 203 -16.35 -19.64 0.59
CA GLY A 203 -15.98 -20.99 0.23
C GLY A 203 -16.27 -22.00 1.33
N ASP A 204 -16.12 -23.30 1.03
CA ASP A 204 -16.01 -24.35 2.07
C ASP A 204 -14.60 -24.30 2.69
N ASP A 205 -14.32 -23.20 3.37
CA ASP A 205 -12.98 -22.82 3.80
C ASP A 205 -12.58 -23.52 5.10
N ARG A 206 -11.30 -23.85 5.21
CA ARG A 206 -10.73 -24.48 6.40
C ARG A 206 -9.56 -23.69 6.92
N ALA A 207 -9.64 -23.23 8.16
CA ALA A 207 -8.50 -22.71 8.90
C ALA A 207 -7.86 -23.83 9.72
N VAL A 208 -6.61 -24.16 9.43
CA VAL A 208 -5.81 -25.15 10.15
C VAL A 208 -4.74 -24.39 10.93
N ILE A 209 -4.79 -24.46 12.25
CA ILE A 209 -3.77 -23.88 13.13
C ILE A 209 -2.83 -25.00 13.53
N ASP A 210 -1.59 -24.95 13.05
CA ASP A 210 -0.54 -25.91 13.38
C ASP A 210 0.45 -25.31 14.38
N GLY A 211 0.73 -26.05 15.45
CA GLY A 211 1.63 -25.63 16.52
C GLY A 211 1.15 -26.03 17.91
N GLN A 212 2.11 -26.40 18.76
CA GLN A 212 1.85 -26.63 20.18
C GLN A 212 1.97 -25.31 20.94
N GLY A 213 0.84 -24.76 21.38
CA GLY A 213 0.80 -23.60 22.29
C GLY A 213 0.18 -22.34 21.67
N ARG A 214 0.44 -21.20 22.32
CA ARG A 214 -0.14 -19.92 21.95
C ARG A 214 0.65 -19.28 20.81
N LEU A 215 -0.05 -18.81 19.77
CA LEU A 215 0.55 -18.07 18.67
C LEU A 215 1.22 -16.77 19.17
N PRO A 216 2.43 -16.43 18.68
CA PRO A 216 3.13 -15.18 19.02
C PRO A 216 2.39 -13.92 18.55
N VAL A 217 1.57 -14.05 17.51
CA VAL A 217 0.70 -13.00 16.96
C VAL A 217 -0.74 -13.47 17.04
N LYS A 218 -1.65 -12.58 17.44
CA LYS A 218 -3.08 -12.90 17.45
C LYS A 218 -3.56 -13.10 16.02
N VAL A 219 -4.19 -14.24 15.74
CA VAL A 219 -4.87 -14.47 14.46
C VAL A 219 -6.36 -14.54 14.71
N ARG A 220 -7.12 -13.71 13.99
CA ARG A 220 -8.59 -13.72 13.98
C ARG A 220 -9.06 -14.22 12.63
N VAL A 221 -9.67 -15.40 12.63
CA VAL A 221 -10.36 -15.95 11.47
C VAL A 221 -11.78 -15.39 11.42
N ILE A 222 -12.22 -14.95 10.24
CA ILE A 222 -13.51 -14.32 9.97
C ILE A 222 -14.07 -15.00 8.73
N GLY A 223 -15.29 -15.53 8.84
CA GLY A 223 -16.09 -16.13 7.76
C GLY A 223 -17.56 -15.87 8.03
#